data_AF-A0A372MIR1-F1
#
_entry.id   AF-A0A372MIR1-F1
#
_cell.length_a   1.000
_cell.length_b   1.000
_cell.length_c   1.000
_cell.angle_alpha   90.00
_cell.angle_beta   90.00
_cell.angle_gamma   90.00
#
_symmetry.space_group_name_H-M   'P 1'
#
loop_
_entity.id
_entity.type
_entity.pdbx_description
1 polymer ?
#
loop_
_entity_poly.entity_id
_entity_poly.type
_entity_poly.pdbx_seq_one_letter_code
_entity_poly.pdbx_strand_id
1 'polypeptide(L)'
;MEEPTKQKAAKGNEVPRLYPLNGAQALQVLSILAEKDAEIAKEIERLSAMVFCDVSVEDVAFLVFNALDGIDVEDCWNASGRQREGGYRDEYDVADEMVSEAFYPFTNQIDMFYQTGEYAAEQTYMHGVLLGLYQCLNESTSDFFEQYMEDYPEMLKQELIDGWKKRHPDDASALQMLNTFIEEYCPDWSTEETELGE
;
A
#
# COMPACT_ATOMS: atom_id res chain seq x y z
N MET A 1 -76.73 15.16 -31.79
CA MET A 1 -76.33 16.51 -31.36
C MET A 1 -74.87 16.44 -30.98
N GLU A 2 -74.08 17.24 -31.68
CA GLU A 2 -72.79 17.86 -31.34
C GLU A 2 -71.57 17.02 -30.91
N GLU A 3 -70.55 17.14 -31.78
CA GLU A 3 -69.09 16.92 -31.67
C GLU A 3 -68.41 17.86 -30.63
N PRO A 4 -67.06 17.93 -30.50
CA PRO A 4 -66.08 16.95 -30.03
C PRO A 4 -65.18 17.59 -28.93
N THR A 5 -64.20 16.91 -28.33
CA THR A 5 -62.99 17.63 -27.87
C THR A 5 -61.74 16.75 -27.85
N LYS A 6 -60.89 16.97 -28.86
CA LYS A 6 -59.45 16.70 -28.78
C LYS A 6 -58.82 17.71 -27.83
N GLN A 7 -57.94 17.26 -26.94
CA GLN A 7 -56.78 18.01 -26.43
C GLN A 7 -56.05 17.08 -25.45
N LYS A 8 -54.73 17.06 -25.30
CA LYS A 8 -53.55 17.43 -26.10
C LYS A 8 -52.41 16.90 -25.22
N ALA A 9 -51.32 16.42 -25.83
CA ALA A 9 -50.13 16.03 -25.08
C ALA A 9 -49.67 17.16 -24.12
N ALA A 10 -49.54 16.84 -22.84
CA ALA A 10 -48.61 17.56 -21.98
C ALA A 10 -47.37 16.69 -21.86
N LYS A 11 -46.37 16.95 -22.72
CA LYS A 11 -44.97 16.67 -22.40
C LYS A 11 -44.66 17.51 -21.16
N GLY A 12 -44.91 16.93 -19.98
CA GLY A 12 -44.40 17.45 -18.74
C GLY A 12 -42.89 17.34 -18.82
N ASN A 13 -42.23 18.48 -18.92
CA ASN A 13 -40.82 18.63 -18.64
C ASN A 13 -40.67 18.32 -17.14
N GLU A 14 -40.62 17.02 -16.78
CA GLU A 14 -40.38 16.60 -15.41
C GLU A 14 -38.94 16.95 -15.10
N VAL A 15 -38.76 18.14 -14.51
CA VAL A 15 -37.54 18.49 -13.79
C VAL A 15 -37.30 17.33 -12.82
N PRO A 16 -36.16 16.62 -12.91
CA PRO A 16 -35.89 15.48 -12.07
C PRO A 16 -36.10 15.91 -10.62
N ARG A 17 -37.05 15.28 -9.92
CA ARG A 17 -37.23 15.54 -8.50
C ARG A 17 -35.93 15.16 -7.82
N LEU A 18 -35.22 16.14 -7.28
CA LEU A 18 -34.06 15.94 -6.44
C LEU A 18 -34.52 15.16 -5.20
N TYR A 19 -34.28 13.85 -5.22
CA TYR A 19 -34.48 13.00 -4.07
C TYR A 19 -33.20 13.06 -3.22
N PRO A 20 -33.28 13.45 -1.94
CA PRO A 20 -32.17 13.26 -1.04
C PRO A 20 -31.92 11.76 -0.92
N LEU A 21 -30.73 11.33 -1.34
CA LEU A 21 -30.31 9.93 -1.31
C LEU A 21 -29.71 9.63 0.06
N ASN A 22 -30.11 8.51 0.67
CA ASN A 22 -29.36 7.94 1.79
C ASN A 22 -28.14 7.14 1.27
N GLY A 23 -27.26 6.69 2.16
CA GLY A 23 -26.02 6.00 1.77
C GLY A 23 -26.24 4.77 0.87
N ALA A 24 -27.21 3.92 1.19
CA ALA A 24 -27.52 2.73 0.37
C ALA A 24 -28.11 3.11 -1.00
N GLN A 25 -28.90 4.17 -1.07
CA GLN A 25 -29.46 4.70 -2.31
C GLN A 25 -28.39 5.37 -3.18
N ALA A 26 -27.45 6.10 -2.58
CA ALA A 26 -26.33 6.69 -3.29
C ALA A 26 -25.43 5.61 -3.92
N LEU A 27 -25.19 4.52 -3.20
CA LEU A 27 -24.39 3.39 -3.68
C LEU A 27 -25.06 2.68 -4.87
N GLN A 28 -26.38 2.46 -4.81
CA GLN A 28 -27.13 1.94 -5.97
C GLN A 28 -27.06 2.87 -7.19
N VAL A 29 -27.16 4.18 -6.99
CA VAL A 29 -27.04 5.15 -8.08
C VAL A 29 -25.64 5.12 -8.68
N LEU A 30 -24.59 5.06 -7.86
CA LEU A 30 -23.20 4.95 -8.33
C LEU A 30 -22.97 3.66 -9.13
N SER A 31 -23.47 2.51 -8.67
CA SER A 31 -23.38 1.24 -9.43
C SER A 31 -24.08 1.33 -10.78
N ILE A 32 -25.30 1.90 -10.83
CA ILE A 32 -26.03 2.08 -12.09
C ILE A 32 -25.30 3.03 -13.04
N LEU A 33 -24.60 4.05 -12.52
CA LEU A 33 -23.83 4.98 -13.33
C LEU A 33 -22.56 4.32 -13.90
N ALA A 34 -21.84 3.56 -13.09
CA ALA A 34 -20.65 2.83 -13.51
C ALA A 34 -20.97 1.76 -14.58
N GLU A 35 -22.10 1.07 -14.47
CA GLU A 35 -22.54 0.08 -15.47
C GLU A 35 -22.93 0.71 -16.83
N LYS A 36 -23.36 1.97 -16.84
CA LYS A 36 -23.87 2.64 -18.05
C LYS A 36 -22.79 3.36 -18.85
N ASP A 37 -21.72 3.80 -18.20
CA ASP A 37 -20.69 4.60 -18.84
C ASP A 37 -19.32 4.27 -18.23
N ALA A 38 -18.43 3.75 -19.08
CA ALA A 38 -17.09 3.31 -18.69
C ALA A 38 -16.18 4.47 -18.25
N GLU A 39 -16.39 5.69 -18.76
CA GLU A 39 -15.62 6.86 -18.32
C GLU A 39 -16.12 7.37 -16.96
N ILE A 40 -17.42 7.25 -16.68
CA ILE A 40 -17.96 7.52 -15.34
C ILE A 40 -17.49 6.46 -14.35
N ALA A 41 -17.41 5.19 -14.74
CA ALA A 41 -16.86 4.13 -13.91
C ALA A 41 -15.41 4.44 -13.48
N LYS A 42 -14.54 4.81 -14.44
CA LYS A 42 -13.16 5.23 -14.14
C LYS A 42 -13.09 6.44 -13.23
N GLU A 43 -13.99 7.42 -13.41
CA GLU A 43 -14.01 8.61 -12.55
C GLU A 43 -14.50 8.28 -11.14
N ILE A 44 -15.46 7.36 -10.98
CA ILE A 44 -15.90 6.86 -9.67
C ILE A 44 -14.76 6.09 -8.99
N GLU A 45 -14.02 5.24 -9.71
CA GLU A 45 -12.81 4.58 -9.20
C GLU A 45 -11.75 5.60 -8.78
N ARG A 46 -11.46 6.59 -9.63
CA ARG A 46 -10.50 7.66 -9.32
C ARG A 46 -10.91 8.47 -8.08
N LEU A 47 -12.18 8.85 -7.96
CA LEU A 47 -12.70 9.61 -6.83
C LEU A 47 -12.79 8.77 -5.55
N SER A 48 -13.14 7.49 -5.66
CA SER A 48 -13.15 6.57 -4.51
C SER A 48 -11.73 6.28 -4.04
N ALA A 49 -10.76 6.10 -4.93
CA ALA A 49 -9.35 6.04 -4.57
C ALA A 49 -8.89 7.35 -3.91
N MET A 50 -9.25 8.51 -4.45
CA MET A 50 -8.90 9.80 -3.84
C MET A 50 -9.56 10.05 -2.47
N VAL A 51 -10.74 9.47 -2.22
CA VAL A 51 -11.52 9.69 -0.98
C VAL A 51 -11.29 8.60 0.06
N PHE A 52 -10.94 7.38 -0.37
CA PHE A 52 -10.83 6.20 0.48
C PHE A 52 -9.45 5.52 0.44
N CYS A 53 -8.64 5.71 -0.59
CA CYS A 53 -7.21 5.40 -0.61
C CYS A 53 -6.40 6.66 -0.31
N ASP A 54 -6.61 7.25 0.87
CA ASP A 54 -5.71 8.27 1.43
C ASP A 54 -4.47 7.58 2.01
N VAL A 55 -3.78 6.80 1.18
CA VAL A 55 -2.50 6.21 1.55
C VAL A 55 -1.47 7.31 1.44
N SER A 56 -1.08 7.91 2.56
CA SER A 56 0.07 8.82 2.61
C SER A 56 1.36 8.00 2.69
N VAL A 57 2.34 8.39 1.87
CA VAL A 57 3.69 7.82 1.90
C VAL A 57 4.30 8.02 3.29
N GLU A 58 4.15 9.22 3.85
CA GLU A 58 4.70 9.62 5.13
C GLU A 58 4.04 8.87 6.30
N ASP A 59 2.72 8.70 6.27
CA ASP A 59 2.01 7.94 7.31
C ASP A 59 2.43 6.46 7.30
N VAL A 60 2.55 5.86 6.12
CA VAL A 60 3.01 4.46 5.98
C VAL A 60 4.47 4.34 6.41
N ALA A 61 5.34 5.27 6.01
CA ALA A 61 6.73 5.29 6.42
C ALA A 61 6.87 5.39 7.94
N PHE A 62 6.11 6.28 8.57
CA PHE A 62 6.06 6.41 10.03
C PHE A 62 5.59 5.12 10.69
N LEU A 63 4.57 4.45 10.16
CA LEU A 63 4.09 3.17 10.71
C LEU A 63 5.16 2.06 10.61
N VAL A 64 5.83 1.94 9.47
CA VAL A 64 6.94 0.98 9.29
C VAL A 64 8.08 1.29 10.25
N PHE A 65 8.48 2.57 10.32
CA PHE A 65 9.55 3.00 11.20
C PHE A 65 9.28 2.61 12.66
N ASN A 66 8.10 2.98 13.19
CA ASN A 66 7.76 2.66 14.58
C ASN A 66 7.60 1.15 14.84
N ALA A 67 7.11 0.39 13.85
CA ALA A 67 6.96 -1.05 14.01
C ALA A 67 8.32 -1.75 14.16
N LEU A 68 9.33 -1.27 13.44
CA LEU A 68 10.67 -1.85 13.45
C LEU A 68 11.56 -1.26 14.56
N ASP A 69 11.56 0.05 14.77
CA ASP A 69 12.28 0.72 15.87
C ASP A 69 11.72 0.32 17.25
N GLY A 70 10.45 -0.07 17.30
CA GLY A 70 9.81 -0.60 18.52
C GLY A 70 10.25 -2.00 18.94
N ILE A 71 11.09 -2.68 18.14
CA ILE A 71 11.63 -4.01 18.50
C ILE A 71 12.76 -3.81 19.52
N ASP A 72 12.52 -4.29 20.75
CA ASP A 72 13.49 -4.21 21.84
C ASP A 72 14.48 -5.38 21.77
N VAL A 73 15.77 -5.06 21.91
CA VAL A 73 16.85 -6.05 21.99
C VAL A 73 16.67 -6.99 23.20
N GLU A 74 16.11 -6.47 24.30
CA GLU A 74 15.82 -7.26 25.50
C GLU A 74 14.71 -8.28 25.26
N ASP A 75 13.71 -7.94 24.44
CA ASP A 75 12.66 -8.89 24.07
C ASP A 75 13.23 -10.03 23.22
N CYS A 76 14.17 -9.73 22.32
CA CYS A 76 14.92 -10.74 21.56
C CYS A 76 15.73 -11.66 22.49
N TRP A 77 16.49 -11.10 23.43
CA TRP A 77 17.24 -11.89 24.43
C TRP A 77 16.36 -12.75 25.32
N ASN A 78 15.19 -12.24 25.71
CA ASN A 78 14.25 -12.99 26.54
C ASN A 78 13.59 -14.15 25.77
N ALA A 79 13.41 -13.99 24.46
CA ALA A 79 12.82 -15.00 23.58
C ALA A 79 13.84 -16.04 23.06
N SER A 80 15.14 -15.72 23.11
CA SER A 80 16.24 -16.58 22.68
C SER A 80 16.75 -17.52 23.77
N GLY A 81 17.66 -18.40 23.38
CA GLY A 81 18.32 -19.33 24.28
C GLY A 81 17.45 -20.54 24.64
N ARG A 82 17.69 -21.09 25.84
CA ARG A 82 17.14 -22.38 26.24
C ARG A 82 15.67 -22.27 26.67
N GLN A 83 14.81 -22.99 25.96
CA GLN A 83 13.37 -22.95 26.18
C GLN A 83 12.93 -23.85 27.35
N ARG A 84 11.87 -23.44 28.06
CA ARG A 84 11.33 -24.17 29.22
C ARG A 84 10.83 -25.56 28.86
N GLU A 85 10.28 -25.74 27.66
CA GLU A 85 9.75 -27.02 27.15
C GLU A 85 10.84 -27.90 26.52
N GLY A 86 12.10 -27.43 26.53
CA GLY A 86 13.22 -28.06 25.84
C GLY A 86 13.49 -27.42 24.48
N GLY A 87 14.74 -27.53 24.02
CA GLY A 87 15.22 -26.85 22.80
C GLY A 87 16.05 -25.60 23.09
N TYR A 88 16.71 -25.13 22.04
CA TYR A 88 17.47 -23.88 22.01
C TYR A 88 16.95 -23.07 20.84
N ARG A 89 16.75 -21.78 21.04
CA ARG A 89 16.43 -20.82 19.97
C ARG A 89 17.63 -19.90 19.79
N ASP A 90 18.12 -19.83 18.56
CA ASP A 90 19.21 -18.93 18.20
C ASP A 90 18.72 -17.49 18.22
N GLU A 91 19.58 -16.58 18.68
CA GLU A 91 19.30 -15.16 18.79
C GLU A 91 18.98 -14.52 17.43
N TYR A 92 19.64 -14.96 16.36
CA TYR A 92 19.40 -14.45 15.01
C TYR A 92 18.09 -14.98 14.42
N ASP A 93 17.75 -16.25 14.67
CA ASP A 93 16.46 -16.83 14.26
C ASP A 93 15.29 -16.10 14.96
N VAL A 94 15.45 -15.78 16.24
CA VAL A 94 14.44 -15.03 17.00
C VAL A 94 14.30 -13.61 16.47
N ALA A 95 15.41 -12.93 16.18
CA ALA A 95 15.39 -11.61 15.57
C ALA A 95 14.65 -11.62 14.23
N ASP A 96 14.89 -12.64 13.39
CA ASP A 96 14.24 -12.79 12.08
C ASP A 96 12.73 -12.97 12.21
N GLU A 97 12.29 -13.82 13.14
CA GLU A 97 10.88 -13.99 13.42
C GLU A 97 10.23 -12.69 13.92
N MET A 98 10.86 -11.97 14.85
CA MET A 98 10.31 -10.73 15.40
C MET A 98 10.15 -9.65 14.32
N VAL A 99 11.16 -9.49 13.47
CA VAL A 99 11.06 -8.53 12.36
C VAL A 99 10.04 -8.99 11.33
N SER A 100 10.03 -10.27 10.97
CA SER A 100 9.05 -10.83 10.05
C SER A 100 7.61 -10.63 10.54
N GLU A 101 7.35 -10.84 11.84
CA GLU A 101 6.05 -10.60 12.45
C GLU A 101 5.65 -9.12 12.46
N ALA A 102 6.60 -8.23 12.79
CA ALA A 102 6.38 -6.79 12.77
C ALA A 102 6.14 -6.26 11.35
N PHE A 103 6.80 -6.86 10.36
CA PHE A 103 6.77 -6.41 8.97
C PHE A 103 5.64 -7.04 8.14
N TYR A 104 5.14 -8.20 8.55
CA TYR A 104 4.06 -8.94 7.87
C TYR A 104 2.80 -8.10 7.55
N PRO A 105 2.29 -7.21 8.43
CA PRO A 105 1.14 -6.39 8.11
C PRO A 105 1.32 -5.55 6.83
N PHE A 106 2.55 -5.07 6.57
CA PHE A 106 2.85 -4.21 5.43
C PHE A 106 2.94 -5.02 4.13
N THR A 107 3.62 -6.16 4.14
CA THR A 107 3.71 -7.04 2.96
C THR A 107 2.34 -7.62 2.60
N ASN A 108 1.54 -8.02 3.59
CA ASN A 108 0.18 -8.48 3.38
C ASN A 108 -0.72 -7.37 2.80
N GLN A 109 -0.55 -6.11 3.22
CA GLN A 109 -1.32 -5.00 2.68
C GLN A 109 -0.97 -4.70 1.21
N ILE A 110 0.31 -4.78 0.85
CA ILE A 110 0.77 -4.68 -0.55
C ILE A 110 0.11 -5.77 -1.40
N ASP A 111 0.14 -7.02 -0.92
CA ASP A 111 -0.49 -8.14 -1.62
C ASP A 111 -2.01 -7.96 -1.76
N MET A 112 -2.67 -7.39 -0.74
CA MET A 112 -4.10 -7.08 -0.83
C MET A 112 -4.41 -6.05 -1.91
N PHE A 113 -3.68 -4.92 -1.97
CA PHE A 113 -3.90 -3.91 -3.00
C PHE A 113 -3.69 -4.49 -4.41
N TYR A 114 -2.69 -5.35 -4.58
CA TYR A 114 -2.48 -6.05 -5.84
C TYR A 114 -3.67 -6.96 -6.19
N GLN A 115 -4.14 -7.76 -5.23
CA GLN A 115 -5.25 -8.69 -5.43
C GLN A 115 -6.58 -7.99 -5.74
N THR A 116 -6.80 -6.79 -5.20
CA THR A 116 -8.01 -5.99 -5.46
C THR A 116 -7.89 -5.09 -6.70
N GLY A 117 -6.72 -5.02 -7.33
CA GLY A 117 -6.47 -4.19 -8.52
C GLY A 117 -6.25 -2.71 -8.20
N GLU A 118 -5.98 -2.37 -6.94
CA GLU A 118 -5.76 -1.01 -6.46
C GLU A 118 -4.29 -0.57 -6.66
N TYR A 119 -3.78 -0.68 -7.89
CA TYR A 119 -2.35 -0.54 -8.19
C TYR A 119 -1.75 0.83 -7.85
N ALA A 120 -2.55 1.90 -7.95
CA ALA A 120 -2.10 3.23 -7.51
C ALA A 120 -1.86 3.28 -5.99
N ALA A 121 -2.74 2.65 -5.21
CA ALA A 121 -2.60 2.56 -3.76
C ALA A 121 -1.46 1.61 -3.38
N GLU A 122 -1.32 0.47 -4.07
CA GLU A 122 -0.17 -0.44 -3.94
C GLU A 122 1.15 0.32 -4.11
N GLN A 123 1.25 1.14 -5.16
CA GLN A 123 2.47 1.88 -5.45
C GLN A 123 2.78 2.94 -4.39
N THR A 124 1.78 3.73 -3.98
CA THR A 124 1.97 4.74 -2.92
C THR A 124 2.31 4.08 -1.59
N TYR A 125 1.68 2.95 -1.27
CA TYR A 125 1.99 2.18 -0.07
C TYR A 125 3.42 1.62 -0.12
N MET A 126 3.84 1.09 -1.27
CA MET A 126 5.20 0.60 -1.48
C MET A 126 6.25 1.70 -1.28
N HIS A 127 6.00 2.92 -1.78
CA HIS A 127 6.88 4.06 -1.51
C HIS A 127 7.01 4.34 -0.02
N GLY A 128 5.90 4.35 0.72
CA GLY A 128 5.91 4.55 2.17
C GLY A 128 6.67 3.44 2.90
N VAL A 129 6.49 2.18 2.51
CA VAL A 129 7.19 1.05 3.12
C VAL A 129 8.70 1.14 2.91
N LEU A 130 9.16 1.47 1.69
CA LEU A 130 10.58 1.66 1.41
C LEU A 130 11.18 2.83 2.17
N LEU A 131 10.44 3.94 2.26
CA LEU A 131 10.88 5.11 3.01
C LEU A 131 11.01 4.80 4.51
N GLY A 132 10.04 4.10 5.10
CA GLY A 132 10.11 3.71 6.51
C GLY A 132 11.27 2.77 6.80
N LEU A 133 11.53 1.79 5.93
CA LEU A 133 12.72 0.92 6.03
C LEU A 133 14.03 1.72 5.92
N TYR A 134 14.10 2.67 5.00
CA TYR A 134 15.27 3.53 4.83
C TYR A 134 15.49 4.43 6.06
N GLN A 135 14.41 4.93 6.68
CA GLN A 135 14.47 5.68 7.92
C GLN A 135 14.96 4.81 9.08
N CYS A 136 14.56 3.53 9.16
CA CYS A 136 15.10 2.61 10.18
C CYS A 136 16.61 2.46 10.07
N LEU A 137 17.17 2.41 8.86
CA LEU A 137 18.63 2.32 8.70
C LEU A 137 19.37 3.57 9.18
N ASN A 138 18.80 4.75 8.93
CA ASN A 138 19.52 6.02 9.08
C ASN A 138 19.20 6.79 10.36
N GLU A 139 18.01 6.57 10.92
CA GLU A 139 17.45 7.36 12.01
C GLU A 139 17.10 6.54 13.26
N SER A 140 17.08 5.21 13.16
CA SER A 140 16.83 4.33 14.31
C SER A 140 17.83 4.60 15.42
N THR A 141 17.34 4.60 16.66
CA THR A 141 18.19 4.63 17.86
C THR A 141 18.31 3.27 18.52
N SER A 142 17.65 2.25 17.96
CA SER A 142 17.71 0.88 18.44
C SER A 142 18.97 0.19 17.94
N ASP A 143 19.74 -0.36 18.87
CA ASP A 143 20.91 -1.20 18.57
C ASP A 143 20.50 -2.57 18.00
N PHE A 144 19.20 -2.90 17.95
CA PHE A 144 18.72 -4.21 17.49
C PHE A 144 19.20 -4.54 16.07
N PHE A 145 19.05 -3.59 15.13
CA PHE A 145 19.45 -3.82 13.74
C PHE A 145 20.96 -3.95 13.60
N GLU A 146 21.74 -3.13 14.30
CA GLU A 146 23.20 -3.23 14.29
C GLU A 146 23.71 -4.57 14.86
N GLN A 147 23.04 -5.11 15.89
CA GLN A 147 23.51 -6.32 16.59
C GLN A 147 23.06 -7.61 15.91
N TYR A 148 21.86 -7.64 15.31
CA TYR A 148 21.23 -8.87 14.83
C TYR A 148 20.95 -8.88 13.34
N MET A 149 20.85 -7.72 12.70
CA MET A 149 20.18 -7.58 11.41
C MET A 149 20.84 -6.54 10.49
N GLU A 150 22.17 -6.51 10.47
CA GLU A 150 22.96 -5.51 9.72
C GLU A 150 22.60 -5.47 8.22
N ASP A 151 22.49 -6.63 7.57
CA ASP A 151 22.17 -6.75 6.14
C ASP A 151 20.65 -6.72 5.84
N TYR A 152 19.82 -6.73 6.87
CA TYR A 152 18.40 -7.05 6.74
C TYR A 152 17.59 -6.00 5.96
N PRO A 153 17.78 -4.68 6.16
CA PRO A 153 16.99 -3.70 5.43
C PRO A 153 17.31 -3.65 3.93
N GLU A 154 18.56 -3.92 3.54
CA GLU A 154 18.92 -4.05 2.12
C GLU A 154 18.31 -5.31 1.51
N MET A 155 18.32 -6.44 2.23
CA MET A 155 17.64 -7.67 1.83
C MET A 155 16.15 -7.43 1.60
N LEU A 156 15.44 -6.83 2.57
CA LEU A 156 14.01 -6.53 2.45
C LEU A 156 13.70 -5.58 1.29
N LYS A 157 14.52 -4.53 1.10
CA LYS A 157 14.40 -3.65 -0.06
C LYS A 157 14.41 -4.45 -1.37
N GLN A 158 15.40 -5.34 -1.53
CA GLN A 158 15.51 -6.17 -2.74
C GLN A 158 14.29 -7.08 -2.91
N GLU A 159 13.85 -7.75 -1.84
CA GLU A 159 12.69 -8.64 -1.87
C GLU A 159 11.40 -7.90 -2.27
N LEU A 160 11.17 -6.70 -1.72
CA LEU A 160 10.00 -5.88 -2.02
C LEU A 160 9.99 -5.43 -3.50
N ILE A 161 11.13 -4.95 -4.00
CA ILE A 161 11.29 -4.51 -5.39
C ILE A 161 11.10 -5.70 -6.34
N ASP A 162 11.72 -6.84 -6.05
CA ASP A 162 11.60 -8.05 -6.88
C ASP A 162 10.19 -8.62 -6.86
N GLY A 163 9.53 -8.60 -5.69
CA GLY A 163 8.13 -8.96 -5.55
C GLY A 163 7.23 -8.08 -6.41
N TRP A 164 7.43 -6.77 -6.35
CA TRP A 164 6.69 -5.80 -7.17
C TRP A 164 6.94 -6.03 -8.67
N LYS A 165 8.19 -6.20 -9.11
CA LYS A 165 8.54 -6.49 -10.52
C LYS A 165 7.90 -7.78 -11.04
N LYS A 166 7.80 -8.82 -10.19
CA LYS A 166 7.11 -10.08 -10.55
C LYS A 166 5.61 -9.88 -10.72
N ARG A 167 4.99 -9.01 -9.92
CA ARG A 167 3.55 -8.67 -10.00
C ARG A 167 3.23 -7.77 -11.20
N HIS A 168 4.17 -6.91 -11.60
CA HIS A 168 4.02 -5.89 -12.64
C HIS A 168 5.11 -5.96 -13.73
N PRO A 169 5.25 -7.09 -14.46
CA PRO A 169 6.38 -7.29 -15.38
C PRO A 169 6.41 -6.32 -16.58
N ASP A 170 5.26 -5.77 -16.95
CA ASP A 170 5.09 -4.89 -18.13
C ASP A 170 4.84 -3.41 -17.75
N ASP A 171 4.86 -3.06 -16.46
CA ASP A 171 4.58 -1.69 -16.01
C ASP A 171 5.87 -0.84 -15.88
N ALA A 172 6.45 -0.52 -17.03
CA ALA A 172 7.65 0.30 -17.10
C ALA A 172 7.46 1.71 -16.52
N SER A 173 6.24 2.25 -16.55
CA SER A 173 5.94 3.59 -16.02
C SER A 173 5.95 3.57 -14.50
N ALA A 174 5.32 2.58 -13.87
CA ALA A 174 5.34 2.45 -12.43
C ALA A 174 6.72 2.08 -11.89
N LEU A 175 7.49 1.27 -12.63
CA LEU A 175 8.89 0.99 -12.29
C LEU A 175 9.74 2.26 -12.33
N GLN A 176 9.54 3.13 -13.32
CA GLN A 176 10.25 4.41 -13.39
C GLN A 176 9.89 5.31 -12.21
N MET A 177 8.61 5.40 -11.84
CA MET A 177 8.17 6.16 -10.66
C MET A 177 8.79 5.62 -9.36
N LEU A 178 8.89 4.29 -9.22
CA LEU A 178 9.55 3.66 -8.07
C LEU A 178 11.04 4.01 -8.00
N ASN A 179 11.76 3.94 -9.13
CA ASN A 179 13.18 4.30 -9.18
C ASN A 179 13.40 5.79 -8.88
N THR A 180 12.60 6.68 -9.45
CA THR A 180 12.67 8.12 -9.15
C THR A 180 12.40 8.39 -7.67
N PHE A 181 11.45 7.67 -7.06
CA PHE A 181 11.20 7.79 -5.63
C PHE A 181 12.42 7.37 -4.80
N ILE A 182 13.04 6.23 -5.12
CA ILE A 182 14.25 5.77 -4.44
C ILE A 182 15.39 6.79 -4.60
N GLU A 183 15.61 7.33 -5.80
CA GLU A 183 16.62 8.37 -6.05
C GLU A 183 16.39 9.64 -5.22
N GLU A 184 15.14 10.06 -5.05
CA GLU A 184 14.79 11.31 -4.36
C GLU A 184 14.77 11.17 -2.83
N TYR A 185 14.25 10.05 -2.31
CA TYR A 185 13.98 9.87 -0.88
C TYR A 185 14.88 8.85 -0.19
N CYS A 186 15.52 7.94 -0.94
CA CYS A 186 16.41 6.89 -0.42
C CYS A 186 17.74 6.87 -1.20
N PRO A 187 18.51 7.98 -1.23
CA PRO A 187 19.61 8.16 -2.18
C PRO A 187 20.72 7.11 -2.05
N ASP A 188 21.03 6.61 -0.85
CA ASP A 188 22.06 5.56 -0.68
C ASP A 188 21.65 4.22 -1.30
N TRP A 189 20.36 4.05 -1.57
CA TRP A 189 19.81 2.88 -2.24
C TRP A 189 19.71 3.04 -3.75
N SER A 190 19.98 4.22 -4.29
CA SER A 190 19.90 4.55 -5.72
C SER A 190 21.13 4.10 -6.52
N THR A 191 22.22 3.75 -5.85
CA THR A 191 23.42 3.22 -6.48
C THR A 191 23.22 1.76 -6.85
N GLU A 192 22.87 1.51 -8.12
CA GLU A 192 23.57 0.48 -8.86
C GLU A 192 25.06 0.88 -8.85
N GLU A 193 25.84 0.38 -7.90
CA GLU A 193 27.22 0.07 -8.23
C GLU A 193 27.19 -0.94 -9.38
N THR A 194 27.17 -0.40 -10.58
CA THR A 194 27.85 -1.01 -11.70
C THR A 194 29.32 -1.12 -11.27
N GLU A 195 29.66 -2.14 -10.49
CA GLU A 195 31.03 -2.63 -10.43
C GLU A 195 31.38 -3.10 -11.84
N LEU A 196 31.92 -2.15 -12.61
CA LEU A 196 32.96 -2.40 -13.59
C LEU A 196 34.12 -3.09 -12.85
N GLY A 197 34.01 -4.40 -12.70
CA GLY A 197 35.06 -5.29 -12.21
C GLY A 197 35.68 -6.08 -13.35
N GLU A 198 36.83 -5.57 -13.78
CA GLU A 198 37.84 -6.01 -14.76
C GLU A 198 37.96 -7.50 -15.14
#